data_AF-Q8ZSR3-F1
#
_entry.id   AF-Q8ZSR3-F1
#
_cell.length_a   1.000
_cell.length_b   1.000
_cell.length_c   1.000
_cell.angle_alpha   90.00
_cell.angle_beta   90.00
_cell.angle_gamma   90.00
#
_symmetry.space_group_name_H-M   'P 1'
#
loop_
_entity.id
_entity.type
_entity.pdbx_description
1 polymer ?
#
loop_
_entity_poly.entity_id
_entity_poly.type
_entity_poly.pdbx_seq_one_letter_code
_entity_poly.pdbx_strand_id
1 'polypeptide(L)'
;MLGPVLLAYSLLLLYAVLYGPFPALVPLGSPTAYRNLYIHVPQSIAALLMALISFFAALWFLKKRGTKSRSLMHKSAVLAAAFSWLSFITGTVWAQESWGSAWSGDPRQLSVAVMAVLYTGYIILRRGVEDPDRADRVSAAYLALAFVSVPITLIAPVLFPALHPPPGTLAELAAPIRAIYIAVLLALLTAAALILAGFEAKTAWGVAAMLILFAAAVLVLMPYSQPVYRVYNATISGSAVTAITNGGVLTIPVEKITLRPLEINGKSTLAGHLITKDGVVVTHWSVAVNLLVTGAALLILTRLSNREI
;
A
#
# COMPACT_ATOMS: atom_id res chain seq x y z
N MET A 1 10.27 -21.60 4.35
CA MET A 1 8.83 -21.26 4.37
C MET A 1 8.54 -19.83 3.86
N LEU A 2 9.45 -18.87 4.03
CA LEU A 2 9.25 -17.49 3.56
C LEU A 2 9.01 -17.38 2.04
N GLY A 3 9.78 -18.10 1.21
CA GLY A 3 9.65 -18.07 -0.25
C GLY A 3 8.22 -18.32 -0.79
N PRO A 4 7.58 -19.45 -0.43
CA PRO A 4 6.19 -19.71 -0.80
C PRO A 4 5.20 -18.64 -0.35
N VAL A 5 5.38 -18.05 0.85
CA VAL A 5 4.51 -16.97 1.35
C VAL A 5 4.66 -15.69 0.52
N LEU A 6 5.88 -15.37 0.07
CA LEU A 6 6.11 -14.23 -0.84
C LEU A 6 5.42 -14.43 -2.19
N LEU A 7 5.39 -15.66 -2.73
CA LEU A 7 4.62 -15.95 -3.94
C LEU A 7 3.12 -15.86 -3.70
N ALA A 8 2.62 -16.44 -2.61
CA ALA A 8 1.20 -16.35 -2.26
C ALA A 8 0.74 -14.89 -2.13
N TYR A 9 1.52 -14.05 -1.44
CA TYR A 9 1.28 -12.61 -1.36
C TYR A 9 1.24 -11.95 -2.75
N SER A 10 2.21 -12.28 -3.62
CA SER A 10 2.30 -11.67 -4.95
C SER A 10 1.15 -12.10 -5.88
N LEU A 11 0.73 -13.37 -5.80
CA LEU A 11 -0.41 -13.90 -6.54
C LEU A 11 -1.74 -13.34 -6.04
N LEU A 12 -1.89 -13.15 -4.71
CA LEU A 12 -3.05 -12.48 -4.13
C LEU A 12 -3.14 -11.02 -4.59
N LEU A 13 -2.01 -10.31 -4.65
CA LEU A 13 -1.97 -8.95 -5.20
C LEU A 13 -2.33 -8.93 -6.68
N LEU A 14 -1.76 -9.83 -7.50
CA LEU A 14 -2.12 -9.98 -8.92
C LEU A 14 -3.64 -10.17 -9.07
N TYR A 15 -4.24 -11.08 -8.30
CA TYR A 15 -5.68 -11.29 -8.33
C TYR A 15 -6.46 -10.04 -7.88
N ALA A 16 -6.06 -9.42 -6.78
CA ALA A 16 -6.75 -8.27 -6.20
C ALA A 16 -6.73 -7.03 -7.14
N VAL A 17 -5.64 -6.78 -7.85
CA VAL A 17 -5.53 -5.61 -8.74
C VAL A 17 -6.18 -5.81 -10.10
N LEU A 18 -6.32 -7.05 -10.57
CA LEU A 18 -6.98 -7.35 -11.84
C LEU A 18 -8.48 -7.59 -11.66
N TYR A 19 -8.86 -8.34 -10.63
CA TYR A 19 -10.21 -8.84 -10.43
C TYR A 19 -10.86 -8.37 -9.12
N GLY A 20 -10.10 -7.75 -8.22
CA GLY A 20 -10.65 -7.24 -6.97
C GLY A 20 -11.74 -6.18 -7.20
N PRO A 21 -12.83 -6.23 -6.42
CA PRO A 21 -13.89 -5.25 -6.47
C PRO A 21 -13.40 -3.87 -6.03
N PHE A 22 -14.09 -2.83 -6.48
CA PHE A 22 -13.84 -1.46 -6.08
C PHE A 22 -15.20 -0.75 -5.91
N PRO A 23 -15.28 0.35 -5.13
CA PRO A 23 -16.52 1.11 -5.01
C PRO A 23 -16.95 1.63 -6.38
N ALA A 24 -18.24 1.51 -6.73
CA ALA A 24 -18.73 2.02 -8.02
C ALA A 24 -18.68 3.55 -8.13
N LEU A 25 -18.77 4.24 -6.99
CA LEU A 25 -18.68 5.69 -6.88
C LEU A 25 -17.69 6.04 -5.77
N VAL A 26 -16.86 7.03 -6.02
CA VAL A 26 -15.95 7.60 -5.01
C VAL A 26 -16.09 9.12 -4.99
N PRO A 27 -15.86 9.79 -3.84
CA PRO A 27 -15.96 11.24 -3.77
C PRO A 27 -14.92 11.96 -4.65
N LEU A 28 -13.72 11.40 -4.76
CA LEU A 28 -12.59 12.01 -5.48
C LEU A 28 -11.77 10.96 -6.23
N GLY A 29 -11.28 11.34 -7.41
CA GLY A 29 -10.45 10.51 -8.28
C GLY A 29 -11.20 9.37 -8.97
N SER A 30 -10.43 8.43 -9.51
CA SER A 30 -10.97 7.29 -10.24
C SER A 30 -11.38 6.14 -9.32
N PRO A 31 -12.59 5.57 -9.47
CA PRO A 31 -12.99 4.41 -8.67
C PRO A 31 -12.08 3.19 -8.85
N THR A 32 -11.46 2.99 -10.01
CA THR A 32 -10.50 1.88 -10.20
C THR A 32 -9.18 2.10 -9.49
N ALA A 33 -8.82 3.34 -9.12
CA ALA A 33 -7.65 3.63 -8.30
C ALA A 33 -7.80 3.10 -6.87
N TYR A 34 -9.03 2.81 -6.40
CA TYR A 34 -9.28 2.20 -5.10
C TYR A 34 -8.67 0.81 -4.97
N ARG A 35 -8.25 0.16 -6.06
CA ARG A 35 -7.46 -1.07 -6.00
C ARG A 35 -6.08 -0.88 -5.36
N ASN A 36 -5.58 0.36 -5.26
CA ASN A 36 -4.43 0.68 -4.40
C ASN A 36 -4.67 0.31 -2.93
N LEU A 37 -5.93 0.24 -2.47
CA LEU A 37 -6.27 -0.19 -1.13
C LEU A 37 -5.66 -1.56 -0.80
N TYR A 38 -5.65 -2.48 -1.76
CA TYR A 38 -5.09 -3.82 -1.59
C TYR A 38 -3.56 -3.83 -1.45
N ILE A 39 -2.88 -2.77 -1.91
CA ILE A 39 -1.42 -2.67 -1.85
C ILE A 39 -1.01 -1.83 -0.64
N HIS A 40 -1.48 -0.58 -0.62
CA HIS A 40 -1.07 0.46 0.32
C HIS A 40 -1.52 0.15 1.75
N VAL A 41 -2.80 -0.17 1.97
CA VAL A 41 -3.34 -0.30 3.34
C VAL A 41 -2.68 -1.46 4.11
N PRO A 42 -2.47 -2.66 3.52
CA PRO A 42 -1.69 -3.71 4.17
C PRO A 42 -0.28 -3.28 4.57
N GLN A 43 0.43 -2.53 3.72
CA GLN A 43 1.78 -2.02 4.01
C GLN A 43 1.76 -1.00 5.16
N SER A 44 0.78 -0.10 5.17
CA SER A 44 0.57 0.88 6.24
C SER A 44 0.31 0.19 7.59
N ILE A 45 -0.55 -0.82 7.62
CA ILE A 45 -0.83 -1.58 8.85
C ILE A 45 0.42 -2.36 9.30
N ALA A 46 1.15 -2.99 8.37
CA ALA A 46 2.39 -3.68 8.68
C ALA A 46 3.43 -2.73 9.28
N ALA A 47 3.56 -1.50 8.77
CA ALA A 47 4.46 -0.49 9.33
C ALA A 47 4.15 -0.20 10.81
N LEU A 48 2.88 0.06 11.12
CA LEU A 48 2.43 0.36 12.48
C LEU A 48 2.64 -0.84 13.43
N LEU A 49 2.35 -2.05 12.97
CA LEU A 49 2.55 -3.26 13.77
C LEU A 49 4.03 -3.58 14.01
N MET A 50 4.89 -3.42 13.00
CA MET A 50 6.33 -3.62 13.17
C MET A 50 6.92 -2.58 14.11
N ALA A 51 6.45 -1.33 14.05
CA ALA A 51 6.81 -0.29 15.00
C ALA A 51 6.38 -0.65 16.43
N LEU A 52 5.16 -1.13 16.62
CA LEU A 52 4.66 -1.61 17.91
C LEU A 52 5.48 -2.78 18.47
N ILE A 53 5.82 -3.77 17.63
CA ILE A 53 6.66 -4.90 18.04
C ILE A 53 8.06 -4.40 18.44
N SER A 54 8.63 -3.45 17.68
CA SER A 54 9.95 -2.88 17.99
C SER A 54 9.96 -2.15 19.33
N PHE A 55 8.88 -1.44 19.65
CA PHE A 55 8.69 -0.76 20.93
C PHE A 55 8.68 -1.75 22.09
N PHE A 56 7.82 -2.77 22.04
CA PHE A 56 7.75 -3.77 23.12
C PHE A 56 9.03 -4.61 23.23
N ALA A 57 9.68 -4.92 22.12
CA ALA A 57 10.97 -5.61 22.12
C ALA A 57 12.09 -4.75 22.74
N ALA A 58 12.08 -3.44 22.49
CA ALA A 58 12.99 -2.49 23.13
C ALA A 58 12.76 -2.41 24.65
N LEU A 59 11.50 -2.31 25.10
CA LEU A 59 11.17 -2.35 26.53
C LEU A 59 11.59 -3.68 27.18
N TRP A 60 11.34 -4.79 26.49
CA TRP A 60 11.79 -6.10 26.95
C TRP A 60 13.31 -6.17 27.09
N PHE A 61 14.05 -5.65 26.10
CA PHE A 61 15.52 -5.57 26.14
C PHE A 61 16.03 -4.71 27.30
N LEU A 62 15.42 -3.55 27.54
CA LEU A 62 15.79 -2.67 28.66
C LEU A 62 15.54 -3.31 30.03
N LYS A 63 14.41 -4.03 30.17
CA LYS A 63 14.08 -4.76 31.41
C LYS A 63 14.98 -5.97 31.62
N LYS A 64 15.21 -6.76 30.58
CA LYS A 64 16.03 -7.98 30.61
C LYS A 64 16.79 -8.12 29.30
N ARG A 65 18.09 -7.84 29.37
CA ARG A 65 18.98 -8.00 28.22
C ARG A 65 18.98 -9.45 27.76
N GLY A 66 18.86 -9.65 26.46
CA GLY A 66 18.82 -10.97 25.86
C GLY A 66 18.96 -10.91 24.35
N THR A 67 19.51 -11.97 23.76
CA THR A 67 19.70 -12.08 22.31
C THR A 67 18.37 -12.07 21.56
N LYS A 68 17.33 -12.70 22.12
CA LYS A 68 15.98 -12.74 21.54
C LYS A 68 15.33 -11.36 21.48
N SER A 69 15.37 -10.59 22.58
CA SER A 69 14.80 -9.23 22.63
C SER A 69 15.58 -8.29 21.72
N ARG A 70 16.91 -8.41 21.69
CA ARG A 70 17.78 -7.67 20.76
C ARG A 70 17.43 -7.93 19.29
N SER A 71 17.37 -9.21 18.89
CA SER A 71 17.09 -9.60 17.50
C SER A 71 15.67 -9.17 17.08
N LEU A 72 14.67 -9.40 17.93
CA LEU A 72 13.29 -8.99 17.65
C LEU A 72 13.18 -7.47 17.50
N MET A 73 13.81 -6.71 18.40
CA MET A 73 13.86 -5.25 18.35
C MET A 73 14.45 -4.74 17.04
N HIS A 74 15.60 -5.29 16.63
CA HIS A 74 16.28 -4.82 15.43
C HIS A 74 15.52 -5.18 14.15
N LYS A 75 15.11 -6.45 14.00
CA LYS A 75 14.39 -6.91 12.82
C LYS A 75 13.06 -6.17 12.63
N SER A 76 12.30 -5.99 13.70
CA SER A 76 11.03 -5.26 13.64
C SER A 76 11.22 -3.77 13.35
N ALA A 77 12.26 -3.12 13.88
CA ALA A 77 12.56 -1.73 13.55
C ALA A 77 12.96 -1.54 12.07
N VAL A 78 13.76 -2.45 11.51
CA VAL A 78 14.12 -2.43 10.08
C VAL A 78 12.88 -2.65 9.20
N LEU A 79 12.00 -3.58 9.57
CA LEU A 79 10.74 -3.77 8.86
C LEU A 79 9.79 -2.58 8.99
N ALA A 80 9.74 -1.92 10.16
CA ALA A 80 8.98 -0.69 10.35
C ALA A 80 9.48 0.44 9.45
N ALA A 81 10.81 0.60 9.30
CA ALA A 81 11.40 1.54 8.35
C ALA A 81 11.00 1.22 6.91
N ALA A 82 11.12 -0.05 6.50
CA ALA A 82 10.79 -0.47 5.14
C ALA A 82 9.30 -0.27 4.81
N PHE A 83 8.41 -0.70 5.70
CA PHE A 83 6.96 -0.59 5.48
C PHE A 83 6.44 0.84 5.60
N SER A 84 7.04 1.70 6.43
CA SER A 84 6.66 3.12 6.50
C SER A 84 7.07 3.88 5.24
N TRP A 85 8.25 3.60 4.66
CA TRP A 85 8.63 4.12 3.35
C TRP A 85 7.72 3.59 2.23
N LEU A 86 7.41 2.29 2.24
CA LEU A 86 6.45 1.71 1.29
C LEU A 86 5.09 2.38 1.40
N SER A 87 4.55 2.50 2.62
CA SER A 87 3.29 3.19 2.89
C SER A 87 3.31 4.63 2.36
N PHE A 88 4.38 5.37 2.65
CA PHE A 88 4.54 6.74 2.19
C PHE A 88 4.56 6.83 0.64
N ILE A 89 5.41 6.04 -0.02
CA ILE A 89 5.54 6.06 -1.48
C ILE A 89 4.24 5.61 -2.15
N THR A 90 3.65 4.50 -1.71
CA THR A 90 2.43 3.99 -2.35
C THR A 90 1.21 4.87 -2.07
N GLY A 91 1.18 5.51 -0.91
CA GLY A 91 0.15 6.48 -0.53
C GLY A 91 0.24 7.77 -1.34
N THR A 92 1.44 8.30 -1.57
CA THR A 92 1.63 9.52 -2.40
C THR A 92 1.30 9.26 -3.87
N VAL A 93 1.66 8.09 -4.41
CA VAL A 93 1.25 7.67 -5.77
C VAL A 93 -0.28 7.57 -5.89
N TRP A 94 -0.98 7.07 -4.87
CA TRP A 94 -2.44 7.04 -4.86
C TRP A 94 -3.05 8.44 -4.70
N ALA A 95 -2.47 9.28 -3.84
CA ALA A 95 -2.91 10.65 -3.63
C ALA A 95 -2.83 11.52 -4.89
N GLN A 96 -1.84 11.31 -5.75
CA GLN A 96 -1.76 12.00 -7.05
C GLN A 96 -3.06 11.86 -7.85
N GLU A 97 -3.69 10.69 -7.80
CA GLU A 97 -4.96 10.44 -8.47
C GLU A 97 -6.17 10.88 -7.65
N SER A 98 -6.24 10.47 -6.38
CA SER A 98 -7.42 10.72 -5.57
C SER A 98 -7.55 12.17 -5.14
N TRP A 99 -6.44 12.90 -5.01
CA TRP A 99 -6.41 14.25 -4.43
C TRP A 99 -5.81 15.30 -5.38
N GLY A 100 -5.34 14.88 -6.55
CA GLY A 100 -4.73 15.77 -7.55
C GLY A 100 -3.28 16.18 -7.24
N SER A 101 -2.72 15.75 -6.11
CA SER A 101 -1.31 15.99 -5.75
C SER A 101 -0.73 14.79 -4.99
N ALA A 102 0.46 14.36 -5.39
CA ALA A 102 1.20 13.31 -4.69
C ALA A 102 1.54 13.71 -3.25
N TRP A 103 1.70 15.00 -3.01
CA TRP A 103 1.96 15.58 -1.69
C TRP A 103 1.03 16.77 -1.48
N SER A 104 -0.02 16.57 -0.68
CA SER A 104 -1.03 17.59 -0.39
C SER A 104 -0.82 18.27 0.96
N GLY A 105 0.24 17.90 1.70
CA GLY A 105 0.42 18.31 3.09
C GLY A 105 -0.60 17.67 4.04
N ASP A 106 -1.23 16.56 3.62
CA ASP A 106 -2.19 15.85 4.46
C ASP A 106 -1.54 15.38 5.78
N PRO A 107 -2.22 15.55 6.94
CA PRO A 107 -1.67 15.20 8.24
C PRO A 107 -1.20 13.74 8.35
N ARG A 108 -1.89 12.79 7.69
CA ARG A 108 -1.50 11.37 7.67
C ARG A 108 -0.25 11.17 6.81
N GLN A 109 -0.17 11.81 5.66
CA GLN A 109 1.02 11.72 4.80
C GLN A 109 2.26 12.23 5.52
N LEU A 110 2.16 13.40 6.16
CA LEU A 110 3.23 14.01 6.94
C LEU A 110 3.68 13.09 8.09
N SER A 111 2.74 12.58 8.88
CA SER A 111 3.07 11.75 10.04
C SER A 111 3.74 10.42 9.65
N VAL A 112 3.31 9.79 8.55
CA VAL A 112 3.93 8.56 8.04
C VAL A 112 5.32 8.83 7.48
N ALA A 113 5.53 9.95 6.79
CA ALA A 113 6.87 10.37 6.35
C ALA A 113 7.83 10.59 7.54
N VAL A 114 7.38 11.27 8.60
CA VAL A 114 8.15 11.44 9.83
C VAL A 114 8.47 10.08 10.47
N MET A 115 7.50 9.17 10.54
CA MET A 115 7.72 7.81 11.03
C MET A 115 8.80 7.08 10.21
N ALA A 116 8.77 7.19 8.88
CA ALA A 116 9.77 6.58 8.01
C ALA A 116 11.18 7.14 8.25
N VAL A 117 11.30 8.46 8.45
CA VAL A 117 12.57 9.11 8.79
C VAL A 117 13.07 8.67 10.17
N LEU A 118 12.21 8.61 11.19
CA LEU A 118 12.59 8.18 12.54
C LEU A 118 13.10 6.74 12.55
N TYR A 119 12.38 5.82 11.91
CA TYR A 119 12.82 4.42 11.85
C TYR A 119 14.05 4.21 10.94
N THR A 120 14.31 5.10 9.99
CA THR A 120 15.59 5.15 9.27
C THR A 120 16.71 5.69 10.18
N GLY A 121 16.42 6.71 10.98
CA GLY A 121 17.32 7.29 11.98
C GLY A 121 17.79 6.26 13.01
N TYR A 122 16.91 5.33 13.41
CA TYR A 122 17.29 4.17 14.22
C TYR A 122 18.42 3.33 13.59
N ILE A 123 18.31 3.02 12.28
CA ILE A 123 19.30 2.20 11.58
C ILE A 123 20.66 2.93 11.52
N ILE A 124 20.63 4.24 11.26
CA ILE A 124 21.82 5.10 11.24
C ILE A 124 22.46 5.16 12.62
N LEU A 125 21.66 5.45 13.65
CA LEU A 125 22.09 5.55 15.05
C LEU A 125 22.80 4.27 15.51
N ARG A 126 22.19 3.10 15.29
CA ARG A 126 22.77 1.83 15.71
C ARG A 126 24.13 1.57 15.04
N ARG A 127 24.29 1.95 13.77
CA ARG A 127 25.55 1.79 13.01
C ARG A 127 26.62 2.81 13.42
N GLY A 128 26.23 3.96 13.96
CA GLY A 128 27.13 5.02 14.36
C GLY A 128 27.72 4.87 15.77
N VAL A 129 27.31 3.86 16.55
CA VAL A 129 27.83 3.60 17.90
C VAL A 129 28.77 2.38 17.86
N GLU A 130 30.04 2.59 18.17
CA GLU A 130 31.09 1.56 18.07
C GLU A 130 30.94 0.43 19.10
N ASP A 131 30.66 0.77 20.36
CA ASP A 131 30.42 -0.21 21.42
C ASP A 131 29.07 -0.91 21.18
N PRO A 132 29.03 -2.23 20.90
CA PRO A 132 27.80 -2.93 20.56
C PRO A 132 26.74 -2.94 21.68
N ASP A 133 27.18 -2.98 22.94
CA ASP A 133 26.29 -2.99 24.10
C ASP A 133 25.73 -1.59 24.38
N ARG A 134 26.53 -0.55 24.14
CA ARG A 134 26.05 0.84 24.14
C ARG A 134 25.10 1.07 22.98
N ALA A 135 25.41 0.56 21.79
CA ALA A 135 24.59 0.70 20.58
C ALA A 135 23.18 0.13 20.83
N ASP A 136 23.07 -1.07 21.40
CA ASP A 136 21.76 -1.67 21.68
C ASP A 136 20.96 -0.91 22.74
N ARG A 137 21.62 -0.38 23.79
CA ARG A 137 20.94 0.41 24.84
C ARG A 137 20.38 1.72 24.29
N VAL A 138 21.19 2.45 23.55
CA VAL A 138 20.78 3.73 22.92
C VAL A 138 19.71 3.46 21.87
N SER A 139 19.84 2.38 21.10
CA SER A 139 18.84 1.91 20.13
C SER A 139 17.48 1.62 20.79
N ALA A 140 17.48 0.94 21.93
CA ALA A 140 16.24 0.61 22.64
C ALA A 140 15.54 1.87 23.17
N ALA A 141 16.29 2.82 23.76
CA ALA A 141 15.75 4.11 24.18
C ALA A 141 15.22 4.93 22.99
N TYR A 142 15.94 4.93 21.87
CA TYR A 142 15.50 5.61 20.66
C TYR A 142 14.18 5.05 20.12
N LEU A 143 14.03 3.73 20.06
CA LEU A 143 12.78 3.11 19.60
C LEU A 143 11.59 3.41 20.52
N ALA A 144 11.83 3.51 21.83
CA ALA A 144 10.81 3.95 22.77
C ALA A 144 10.28 5.36 22.43
N LEU A 145 11.18 6.28 22.05
CA LEU A 145 10.81 7.62 21.59
C LEU A 145 10.19 7.63 20.19
N ALA A 146 10.78 6.91 19.24
CA ALA A 146 10.31 6.84 17.86
C ALA A 146 8.87 6.31 17.78
N PHE A 147 8.48 5.39 18.68
CA PHE A 147 7.12 4.87 18.75
C PHE A 147 6.06 5.96 18.95
N VAL A 148 6.39 7.14 19.49
CA VAL A 148 5.46 8.28 19.60
C VAL A 148 4.92 8.72 18.23
N SER A 149 5.64 8.46 17.13
CA SER A 149 5.13 8.75 15.78
C SER A 149 3.92 7.88 15.39
N VAL A 150 3.74 6.71 16.01
CA VAL A 150 2.62 5.79 15.74
C VAL A 150 1.28 6.37 16.19
N PRO A 151 1.07 6.75 17.47
CA PRO A 151 -0.18 7.38 17.88
C PRO A 151 -0.42 8.71 17.16
N ILE A 152 0.63 9.53 16.94
CA ILE A 152 0.51 10.75 16.12
C ILE A 152 -0.06 10.41 14.75
N THR A 153 0.49 9.40 14.09
CA THR A 153 0.00 8.96 12.77
C THR A 153 -1.47 8.59 12.83
N LEU A 154 -1.90 7.83 13.84
CA LEU A 154 -3.29 7.39 13.99
C LEU A 154 -4.28 8.54 14.22
N ILE A 155 -3.92 9.52 15.05
CA ILE A 155 -4.82 10.61 15.47
C ILE A 155 -4.76 11.84 14.57
N ALA A 156 -3.68 12.05 13.81
CA ALA A 156 -3.47 13.23 12.98
C ALA A 156 -4.67 13.60 12.07
N PRO A 157 -5.27 12.68 11.29
CA PRO A 157 -6.39 13.03 10.42
C PRO A 157 -7.72 13.27 11.15
N VAL A 158 -7.77 13.02 12.47
CA VAL A 158 -8.92 13.38 13.31
C VAL A 158 -8.75 14.77 13.90
N LEU A 159 -7.52 15.16 14.22
CA LEU A 159 -7.22 16.44 14.86
C LEU A 159 -7.10 17.62 13.87
N PHE A 160 -6.78 17.33 12.61
CA PHE A 160 -6.55 18.34 11.58
C PHE A 160 -7.38 18.05 10.33
N PRO A 161 -7.74 19.08 9.52
CA PRO A 161 -8.38 18.86 8.22
C PRO A 161 -7.55 17.91 7.36
N ALA A 162 -8.17 16.85 6.87
CA ALA A 162 -7.49 15.78 6.14
C ALA A 162 -8.31 15.34 4.92
N LEU A 163 -7.61 15.01 3.84
CA LEU A 163 -8.14 14.28 2.70
C LEU A 163 -8.13 12.78 2.97
N HIS A 164 -7.19 12.31 3.80
CA HIS A 164 -7.13 10.93 4.22
C HIS A 164 -8.36 10.55 5.07
N PRO A 165 -9.04 9.43 4.78
CA PRO A 165 -10.19 8.98 5.56
C PRO A 165 -9.87 8.82 7.06
N PRO A 166 -10.80 9.13 7.97
CA PRO A 166 -10.60 8.94 9.40
C PRO A 166 -10.48 7.45 9.76
N PRO A 167 -9.93 7.12 10.95
CA PRO A 167 -9.93 5.76 11.47
C PRO A 167 -11.33 5.14 11.50
N GLY A 168 -11.44 3.83 11.26
CA GLY A 168 -12.72 3.09 11.29
C GLY A 168 -13.37 2.88 9.92
N THR A 169 -13.05 3.70 8.91
CA THR A 169 -13.60 3.60 7.54
C THR A 169 -13.36 2.24 6.86
N LEU A 170 -12.32 1.50 7.26
CA LEU A 170 -12.09 0.14 6.75
C LEU A 170 -13.20 -0.87 7.13
N ALA A 171 -13.89 -0.63 8.25
CA ALA A 171 -15.01 -1.47 8.69
C ALA A 171 -16.25 -1.28 7.79
N GLU A 172 -16.38 -0.10 7.17
CA GLU A 172 -17.51 0.29 6.33
C GLU A 172 -17.40 -0.24 4.89
N LEU A 173 -16.21 -0.72 4.48
CA LEU A 173 -15.99 -1.30 3.16
C LEU A 173 -16.88 -2.52 2.93
N ALA A 174 -17.35 -2.72 1.69
CA ALA A 174 -18.12 -3.91 1.33
C ALA A 174 -17.38 -5.22 1.66
N ALA A 175 -18.11 -6.25 2.10
CA ALA A 175 -17.52 -7.52 2.56
C ALA A 175 -16.53 -8.17 1.57
N PRO A 176 -16.77 -8.19 0.24
CA PRO A 176 -15.80 -8.71 -0.73
C PRO A 176 -14.48 -7.92 -0.75
N ILE A 177 -14.53 -6.59 -0.66
CA ILE A 177 -13.33 -5.75 -0.56
C ILE A 177 -12.58 -6.07 0.74
N ARG A 178 -13.31 -6.20 1.85
CA ARG A 178 -12.74 -6.54 3.15
C ARG A 178 -12.00 -7.87 3.14
N ALA A 179 -12.64 -8.92 2.61
CA ALA A 179 -12.07 -10.26 2.56
C ALA A 179 -10.71 -10.28 1.81
N ILE A 180 -10.64 -9.61 0.66
CA ILE A 180 -9.42 -9.59 -0.15
C ILE A 180 -8.31 -8.80 0.53
N TYR A 181 -8.57 -7.59 1.05
CA TYR A 181 -7.50 -6.83 1.70
C TYR A 181 -7.01 -7.53 2.97
N ILE A 182 -7.90 -8.18 3.73
CA ILE A 182 -7.52 -8.95 4.92
C ILE A 182 -6.64 -10.15 4.52
N ALA A 183 -6.98 -10.87 3.45
CA ALA A 183 -6.14 -11.97 2.96
C ALA A 183 -4.74 -11.48 2.55
N VAL A 184 -4.65 -10.34 1.84
CA VAL A 184 -3.38 -9.72 1.47
C VAL A 184 -2.59 -9.28 2.72
N LEU A 185 -3.26 -8.66 3.69
CA LEU A 185 -2.66 -8.26 4.97
C LEU A 185 -2.11 -9.46 5.74
N LEU A 186 -2.88 -10.53 5.87
CA LEU A 186 -2.45 -11.74 6.58
C LEU A 186 -1.26 -12.40 5.90
N ALA A 187 -1.24 -12.46 4.57
CA ALA A 187 -0.07 -12.96 3.82
C ALA A 187 1.18 -12.11 4.07
N LEU A 188 1.04 -10.77 4.07
CA LEU A 188 2.14 -9.85 4.37
C LEU A 188 2.64 -9.99 5.81
N LEU A 189 1.72 -10.04 6.79
CA LEU A 189 2.07 -10.21 8.20
C LEU A 189 2.69 -11.58 8.48
N THR A 190 2.27 -12.62 7.76
CA THR A 190 2.92 -13.94 7.82
C THR A 190 4.36 -13.87 7.32
N ALA A 191 4.60 -13.19 6.20
CA ALA A 191 5.97 -12.97 5.70
C ALA A 191 6.82 -12.19 6.71
N ALA A 192 6.29 -11.10 7.27
CA ALA A 192 6.97 -10.33 8.30
C ALA A 192 7.28 -11.17 9.54
N ALA A 193 6.32 -11.94 10.05
CA ALA A 193 6.49 -12.82 11.20
C ALA A 193 7.56 -13.89 10.94
N LEU A 194 7.61 -14.46 9.74
CA LEU A 194 8.66 -15.40 9.34
C LEU A 194 10.04 -14.75 9.34
N ILE A 195 10.17 -13.51 8.84
CA ILE A 195 11.43 -12.76 8.90
C ILE A 195 11.85 -12.50 10.35
N LEU A 196 10.91 -12.08 11.22
CA LEU A 196 11.17 -11.89 12.65
C LEU A 196 11.63 -13.19 13.33
N ALA A 197 11.06 -14.33 12.94
CA ALA A 197 11.44 -15.66 13.41
C ALA A 197 12.76 -16.19 12.80
N GLY A 198 13.42 -15.41 11.92
CA GLY A 198 14.70 -15.78 11.32
C GLY A 198 14.61 -16.70 10.11
N PHE A 199 13.43 -16.83 9.50
CA PHE A 199 13.31 -17.57 8.24
C PHE A 199 13.83 -16.72 7.08
N GLU A 200 14.63 -17.36 6.25
CA GLU A 200 15.20 -16.78 5.04
C GLU A 200 14.51 -17.31 3.78
N ALA A 201 14.71 -16.61 2.67
CA ALA A 201 14.28 -17.05 1.35
C ALA A 201 15.40 -16.85 0.33
N LYS A 202 15.65 -17.87 -0.50
CA LYS A 202 16.58 -17.73 -1.63
C LYS A 202 16.16 -16.55 -2.50
N THR A 203 17.13 -15.81 -3.02
CA THR A 203 16.91 -14.64 -3.90
C THR A 203 15.97 -14.96 -5.08
N ALA A 204 16.00 -16.19 -5.60
CA ALA A 204 15.09 -16.64 -6.65
C ALA A 204 13.59 -16.47 -6.31
N TRP A 205 13.20 -16.66 -5.04
CA TRP A 205 11.82 -16.43 -4.59
C TRP A 205 11.45 -14.95 -4.64
N GLY A 206 12.37 -14.08 -4.20
CA GLY A 206 12.18 -12.62 -4.27
C GLY A 206 12.10 -12.13 -5.72
N VAL A 207 12.92 -12.68 -6.62
CA VAL A 207 12.86 -12.38 -8.05
C VAL A 207 11.54 -12.85 -8.65
N ALA A 208 11.11 -14.08 -8.36
CA ALA A 208 9.83 -14.60 -8.85
C ALA A 208 8.64 -13.76 -8.36
N ALA A 209 8.61 -13.39 -7.08
CA ALA A 209 7.60 -12.48 -6.51
C ALA A 209 7.59 -11.12 -7.23
N MET A 210 8.76 -10.51 -7.43
CA MET A 210 8.90 -9.25 -8.17
C MET A 210 8.40 -9.37 -9.61
N LEU A 211 8.72 -10.46 -10.31
CA LEU A 211 8.30 -10.69 -11.70
C LEU A 211 6.78 -10.87 -11.82
N ILE A 212 6.13 -11.51 -10.84
CA ILE A 212 4.67 -11.60 -10.79
C ILE A 212 4.05 -10.21 -10.68
N LEU A 213 4.56 -9.37 -9.79
CA LEU A 213 4.07 -8.00 -9.62
C LEU A 213 4.40 -7.10 -10.82
N PHE A 214 5.54 -7.32 -11.47
CA PHE A 214 5.89 -6.67 -12.74
C PHE A 214 4.91 -7.06 -13.84
N ALA A 215 4.61 -8.35 -14.01
CA ALA A 215 3.62 -8.81 -15.00
C ALA A 215 2.23 -8.23 -14.71
N ALA A 216 1.82 -8.19 -13.43
CA ALA A 216 0.58 -7.52 -13.02
C ALA A 216 0.55 -6.04 -13.42
N ALA A 217 1.65 -5.31 -13.20
CA ALA A 217 1.79 -3.92 -13.58
C ALA A 217 1.69 -3.73 -15.10
N VAL A 218 2.34 -4.60 -15.90
CA VAL A 218 2.23 -4.59 -17.37
C VAL A 218 0.79 -4.81 -17.81
N LEU A 219 0.07 -5.76 -17.22
CA LEU A 219 -1.34 -6.00 -17.55
C LEU A 219 -2.23 -4.80 -17.20
N VAL A 220 -1.98 -4.11 -16.07
CA VAL A 220 -2.68 -2.87 -15.71
C VAL A 220 -2.39 -1.74 -16.71
N LEU A 221 -1.16 -1.67 -17.23
CA LEU A 221 -0.72 -0.62 -18.17
C LEU A 221 -1.06 -0.93 -19.63
N MET A 222 -1.36 -2.18 -19.99
CA MET A 222 -1.64 -2.59 -21.37
C MET A 222 -2.73 -1.74 -22.06
N PRO A 223 -3.86 -1.37 -21.40
CA PRO A 223 -4.86 -0.48 -21.99
C PRO A 223 -4.38 0.95 -22.27
N TYR A 224 -3.25 1.39 -21.70
CA TYR A 224 -2.66 2.71 -21.92
C TYR A 224 -1.77 2.77 -23.18
N SER A 225 -1.66 1.66 -23.92
CA SER A 225 -1.05 1.65 -25.27
C SER A 225 -1.86 2.43 -26.31
N GLN A 226 -3.04 2.91 -25.92
CA GLN A 226 -3.95 3.77 -26.67
C GLN A 226 -4.42 4.93 -25.79
N PRO A 227 -5.03 5.98 -26.38
CA PRO A 227 -5.60 7.08 -25.59
C PRO A 227 -6.66 6.59 -24.59
N VAL A 228 -6.52 7.08 -23.36
CA VAL A 228 -7.49 6.88 -22.27
C VAL A 228 -8.09 8.21 -21.86
N TYR A 229 -9.38 8.20 -21.55
CA TYR A 229 -10.17 9.40 -21.32
C TYR A 229 -10.78 9.36 -19.93
N ARG A 230 -10.63 10.44 -19.17
CA ARG A 230 -11.33 10.62 -17.89
C ARG A 230 -12.74 11.07 -18.16
N VAL A 231 -13.71 10.35 -17.62
CA VAL A 231 -15.13 10.67 -17.71
C VAL A 231 -15.50 11.63 -16.58
N TYR A 232 -15.98 12.83 -16.93
CA TYR A 232 -16.49 13.81 -15.97
C TYR A 232 -17.97 13.61 -15.69
N ASN A 233 -18.72 13.22 -16.71
CA ASN A 233 -20.13 12.89 -16.61
C ASN A 233 -20.51 11.92 -17.74
N ALA A 234 -21.55 11.13 -17.55
CA ALA A 234 -22.09 10.28 -18.59
C ALA A 234 -23.61 10.18 -18.49
N THR A 235 -24.28 10.23 -19.63
CA THR A 235 -25.73 10.05 -19.73
C THR A 235 -26.04 8.83 -20.59
N ILE A 236 -27.03 8.05 -20.17
CA ILE A 236 -27.47 6.85 -20.86
C ILE A 236 -28.74 7.21 -21.63
N SER A 237 -28.76 6.97 -22.94
CA SER A 237 -29.91 7.23 -23.79
C SER A 237 -30.09 6.07 -24.78
N GLY A 238 -31.13 5.25 -24.55
CA GLY A 238 -31.38 4.05 -25.35
C GLY A 238 -30.21 3.06 -25.26
N SER A 239 -29.63 2.71 -26.41
CA SER A 239 -28.51 1.78 -26.52
C SER A 239 -27.13 2.45 -26.50
N ALA A 240 -27.05 3.75 -26.21
CA ALA A 240 -25.79 4.48 -26.21
C ALA A 240 -25.56 5.25 -24.90
N VAL A 241 -24.29 5.42 -24.54
CA VAL A 241 -23.81 6.30 -23.48
C VAL A 241 -23.07 7.48 -24.11
N THR A 242 -23.47 8.68 -23.71
CA THR A 242 -22.76 9.92 -24.06
C THR A 242 -21.89 10.31 -22.86
N ALA A 243 -20.57 10.12 -22.99
CA ALA A 243 -19.60 10.45 -21.96
C ALA A 243 -18.90 11.78 -22.27
N ILE A 244 -18.96 12.73 -21.32
CA ILE A 244 -18.19 13.97 -21.34
C ILE A 244 -16.82 13.66 -20.74
N THR A 245 -15.76 13.86 -21.51
CA THR A 245 -14.40 13.51 -21.10
C THR A 245 -13.40 14.64 -21.24
N ASN A 246 -12.17 14.44 -20.74
CA ASN A 246 -11.05 15.36 -20.97
C ASN A 246 -10.60 15.45 -22.44
N GLY A 247 -11.04 14.52 -23.30
CA GLY A 247 -10.78 14.54 -24.74
C GLY A 247 -11.99 14.94 -25.59
N GLY A 248 -13.04 15.49 -24.97
CA GLY A 248 -14.30 15.83 -25.63
C GLY A 248 -15.41 14.81 -25.35
N VAL A 249 -16.44 14.80 -26.20
CA VAL A 249 -17.62 13.92 -26.04
C VAL A 249 -17.41 12.60 -26.78
N LEU A 250 -17.65 11.49 -26.09
CA LEU A 250 -17.65 10.14 -26.67
C LEU A 250 -19.05 9.56 -26.64
N THR A 251 -19.51 9.03 -27.77
CA THR A 251 -20.76 8.25 -27.86
C THR A 251 -20.40 6.78 -28.02
N ILE A 252 -20.76 5.97 -27.03
CA ILE A 252 -20.31 4.58 -26.91
C ILE A 252 -21.55 3.68 -26.78
N PRO A 253 -21.67 2.62 -27.59
CA PRO A 253 -22.74 1.64 -27.41
C PRO A 253 -22.68 0.98 -26.01
N VAL A 254 -23.84 0.84 -25.36
CA VAL A 254 -23.98 0.30 -23.99
C VAL A 254 -23.38 -1.09 -23.87
N GLU A 255 -23.47 -1.91 -24.92
CA GLU A 255 -22.92 -3.26 -24.99
C GLU A 255 -21.38 -3.29 -24.95
N LYS A 256 -20.70 -2.21 -25.35
CA LYS A 256 -19.24 -2.13 -25.29
C LYS A 256 -18.71 -1.76 -23.92
N ILE A 257 -19.53 -1.13 -23.06
CA ILE A 257 -19.09 -0.73 -21.74
C ILE A 257 -18.99 -1.95 -20.84
N THR A 258 -17.82 -2.18 -20.27
CA THR A 258 -17.55 -3.35 -19.41
C THR A 258 -18.04 -3.17 -17.97
N LEU A 259 -18.31 -1.94 -17.53
CA LEU A 259 -18.75 -1.62 -16.18
C LEU A 259 -20.25 -1.90 -15.99
N ARG A 260 -20.62 -2.53 -14.87
CA ARG A 260 -22.01 -2.73 -14.45
C ARG A 260 -22.13 -2.58 -12.92
N PRO A 261 -23.26 -2.04 -12.40
CA PRO A 261 -24.34 -1.37 -13.14
C PRO A 261 -23.85 -0.03 -13.72
N LEU A 262 -24.53 0.51 -14.74
CA LEU A 262 -24.18 1.80 -15.35
C LEU A 262 -24.74 3.01 -14.59
N GLU A 263 -25.71 2.77 -13.72
CA GLU A 263 -26.36 3.81 -12.94
C GLU A 263 -26.70 3.29 -11.54
N ILE A 264 -26.55 4.14 -10.52
CA ILE A 264 -26.96 3.90 -9.14
C ILE A 264 -27.67 5.16 -8.65
N ASN A 265 -28.93 5.04 -8.24
CA ASN A 265 -29.74 6.15 -7.69
C ASN A 265 -29.76 7.39 -8.60
N GLY A 266 -29.99 7.24 -9.91
CA GLY A 266 -30.03 8.37 -10.84
C GLY A 266 -28.65 8.88 -11.30
N LYS A 267 -27.55 8.34 -10.74
CA LYS A 267 -26.18 8.79 -11.04
C LYS A 267 -25.46 7.77 -11.89
N SER A 268 -24.84 8.23 -12.97
CA SER A 268 -23.96 7.37 -13.76
C SER A 268 -22.77 6.91 -12.92
N THR A 269 -22.51 5.60 -12.96
CA THR A 269 -21.32 5.01 -12.34
C THR A 269 -20.06 5.19 -13.17
N LEU A 270 -20.18 5.65 -14.42
CA LEU A 270 -19.04 5.84 -15.30
C LEU A 270 -18.25 7.12 -14.96
N ALA A 271 -18.88 8.09 -14.27
CA ALA A 271 -18.21 9.30 -13.84
C ALA A 271 -17.00 9.00 -12.93
N GLY A 272 -15.88 9.69 -13.17
CA GLY A 272 -14.61 9.48 -12.49
C GLY A 272 -13.75 8.34 -13.08
N HIS A 273 -14.34 7.41 -13.84
CA HIS A 273 -13.56 6.35 -14.48
C HIS A 273 -12.66 6.88 -15.60
N LEU A 274 -11.58 6.13 -15.84
CA LEU A 274 -10.84 6.18 -17.08
C LEU A 274 -11.41 5.13 -18.04
N ILE A 275 -11.61 5.50 -19.30
CA ILE A 275 -12.10 4.62 -20.35
C ILE A 275 -11.26 4.70 -21.62
N THR A 276 -11.21 3.63 -22.39
CA THR A 276 -10.72 3.67 -23.78
C THR A 276 -11.78 4.31 -24.69
N LYS A 277 -11.42 4.63 -25.95
CA LYS A 277 -12.38 5.12 -26.95
C LYS A 277 -13.55 4.16 -27.18
N ASP A 278 -13.33 2.85 -27.01
CA ASP A 278 -14.36 1.82 -27.12
C ASP A 278 -15.18 1.61 -25.84
N GLY A 279 -14.94 2.40 -24.78
CA GLY A 279 -15.72 2.33 -23.53
C GLY A 279 -15.29 1.26 -22.53
N VAL A 280 -14.11 0.68 -22.72
CA VAL A 280 -13.54 -0.25 -21.74
C VAL A 280 -13.03 0.54 -20.54
N VAL A 281 -13.54 0.25 -19.35
CA VAL A 281 -13.03 0.84 -18.10
C VAL A 281 -11.63 0.31 -17.81
N VAL A 282 -10.69 1.22 -17.57
CA VAL A 282 -9.28 0.88 -17.30
C VAL A 282 -8.93 1.04 -15.82
N THR A 283 -8.07 0.15 -15.32
CA THR A 283 -7.47 0.30 -13.99
C THR A 283 -6.53 1.50 -13.99
N HIS A 284 -6.59 2.34 -12.96
CA HIS A 284 -5.75 3.52 -12.87
C HIS A 284 -4.24 3.18 -12.81
N TRP A 285 -3.40 3.92 -13.54
CA TRP A 285 -1.95 3.65 -13.68
C TRP A 285 -1.20 3.62 -12.33
N SER A 286 -1.71 4.33 -11.32
CA SER A 286 -1.14 4.34 -9.96
C SER A 286 -0.99 2.93 -9.39
N VAL A 287 -1.91 2.03 -9.74
CA VAL A 287 -1.89 0.63 -9.28
C VAL A 287 -0.66 -0.09 -9.83
N ALA A 288 -0.31 0.14 -11.09
CA ALA A 288 0.90 -0.43 -11.71
C ALA A 288 2.18 0.10 -11.04
N VAL A 289 2.27 1.40 -10.79
CA VAL A 289 3.43 1.99 -10.10
C VAL A 289 3.58 1.41 -8.70
N ASN A 290 2.48 1.27 -7.95
CA ASN A 290 2.50 0.68 -6.62
C ASN A 290 2.89 -0.81 -6.61
N LEU A 291 2.51 -1.58 -7.65
CA LEU A 291 2.97 -2.96 -7.83
C LEU A 291 4.48 -3.03 -8.07
N LEU A 292 5.02 -2.14 -8.92
CA LEU A 292 6.46 -2.09 -9.21
C LEU A 292 7.29 -1.75 -7.97
N VAL A 293 6.87 -0.73 -7.21
CA VAL A 293 7.50 -0.34 -5.94
C VAL A 293 7.47 -1.49 -4.94
N THR A 294 6.31 -2.16 -4.82
CA THR A 294 6.15 -3.31 -3.92
C THR A 294 7.04 -4.48 -4.34
N GLY A 295 7.09 -4.81 -5.63
CA GLY A 295 7.94 -5.89 -6.16
C GLY A 295 9.42 -5.66 -5.90
N ALA A 296 9.91 -4.44 -6.14
CA ALA A 296 11.29 -4.07 -5.84
C ALA A 296 11.59 -4.22 -4.33
N ALA A 297 10.68 -3.77 -3.46
CA ALA A 297 10.84 -3.90 -2.02
C ALA A 297 10.85 -5.35 -1.54
N LEU A 298 10.02 -6.24 -2.10
CA LEU A 298 10.04 -7.67 -1.75
C LEU A 298 11.40 -8.31 -2.09
N LEU A 299 11.99 -7.96 -3.24
CA LEU A 299 13.32 -8.43 -3.61
C LEU A 299 14.39 -7.91 -2.64
N ILE A 300 14.33 -6.63 -2.27
CA ILE A 300 15.25 -6.03 -1.30
C ILE A 300 15.12 -6.71 0.06
N LEU A 301 13.90 -6.85 0.59
CA LEU A 301 13.63 -7.50 1.87
C LEU A 301 14.11 -8.97 1.89
N THR A 302 13.94 -9.69 0.77
CA THR A 302 14.46 -11.06 0.62
C THR A 302 15.99 -11.09 0.69
N ARG A 303 16.68 -10.11 0.10
CA ARG A 303 18.14 -10.02 0.19
C ARG A 303 18.62 -9.60 1.58
N LEU A 304 17.88 -8.71 2.24
CA LEU A 304 18.17 -8.30 3.60
C LEU A 304 17.94 -9.42 4.60
N SER A 305 16.89 -10.25 4.46
CA SER A 305 16.69 -11.39 5.36
C SER A 305 17.86 -12.37 5.35
N ASN A 306 18.57 -12.48 4.22
CA ASN A 306 19.72 -13.38 4.04
C ASN A 306 21.05 -12.77 4.51
N ARG A 307 21.07 -11.50 4.89
CA ARG A 307 22.24 -10.80 5.45
C ARG A 307 21.87 -10.48 6.88
N GLU A 308 22.34 -11.28 7.83
CA GLU A 308 22.01 -11.19 9.27
C GLU A 308 21.53 -9.79 9.69
N ILE A 309 20.19 -9.63 9.76
CA ILE A 309 19.54 -8.48 10.40
C ILE A 309 19.64 -8.74 11.91
#